data_AF-A0A1L5L0E8-F1
#
_entry.id   AF-A0A1L5L0E8-F1
#
_cell.length_a   1.000
_cell.length_b   1.000
_cell.length_c   1.000
_cell.angle_alpha   90.00
_cell.angle_beta   90.00
_cell.angle_gamma   90.00
#
_symmetry.space_group_name_H-M   'P 1'
#
loop_
_entity.id
_entity.type
_entity.pdbx_description
1 polymer ?
#
loop_
_entity_poly.entity_id
_entity_poly.type
_entity_poly.pdbx_seq_one_letter_code
_entity_poly.pdbx_strand_id
1 'polypeptide(L)'
;GITSVYAITRQNVRADTTIKVRTQKADGGVVGMVSFAGYKIPLYRFNVSPTLPVQRATVSAAVLAESGRTPFAHAFIAKMKSGHTGMFERDGTGRLPITEFMGPSAAQMAANSVVVEQVEEKAQEVINKRIEHEITRILNGYGG
;
A
#
# COMPACT_ATOMS: atom_id res chain seq x y z
N GLY A 1 14.57 -2.84 -2.13
CA GLY A 1 13.47 -3.81 -2.34
C GLY A 1 12.16 -3.21 -1.85
N ILE A 2 10.98 -3.79 -2.15
CA ILE A 2 9.67 -3.19 -1.76
C ILE A 2 9.63 -2.64 -0.32
N THR A 3 10.12 -3.41 0.66
CA THR A 3 10.07 -3.03 2.08
C THR A 3 11.08 -1.94 2.49
N SER A 4 12.01 -1.54 1.62
CA SER A 4 12.88 -0.38 1.87
C SER A 4 12.26 0.93 1.41
N VAL A 5 11.38 0.88 0.39
CA VAL A 5 10.67 2.07 -0.13
C VAL A 5 9.34 2.30 0.60
N TYR A 6 8.62 1.22 0.89
CA TYR A 6 7.27 1.28 1.44
C TYR A 6 7.21 0.88 2.91
N ALA A 7 6.37 1.58 3.68
CA ALA A 7 6.15 1.35 5.10
C ALA A 7 5.21 0.15 5.36
N ILE A 8 5.55 -1.01 4.79
CA ILE A 8 4.78 -2.24 4.85
C ILE A 8 5.69 -3.43 5.16
N THR A 9 5.20 -4.38 5.96
CA THR A 9 5.96 -5.59 6.30
C THR A 9 5.92 -6.59 5.16
N ARG A 10 6.96 -7.42 5.05
CA ARG A 10 7.00 -8.53 4.08
C ARG A 10 5.81 -9.49 4.23
N GLN A 11 5.33 -9.70 5.46
CA GLN A 11 4.15 -10.52 5.73
C GLN A 11 2.90 -9.91 5.11
N ASN A 12 2.66 -8.61 5.29
CA ASN A 12 1.50 -7.93 4.73
C ASN A 12 1.56 -7.87 3.19
N VAL A 13 2.74 -7.65 2.60
CA VAL A 13 2.90 -7.75 1.13
C VAL A 13 2.47 -9.12 0.62
N ARG A 14 2.82 -10.21 1.32
CA ARG A 14 2.44 -11.58 0.92
C ARG A 14 0.98 -11.91 1.18
N ALA A 15 0.40 -11.40 2.26
CA ALA A 15 -0.99 -11.68 2.63
C ALA A 15 -1.99 -11.12 1.63
N ASP A 16 -1.70 -9.95 1.04
CA ASP A 16 -2.60 -9.23 0.15
C ASP A 16 -2.22 -9.38 -1.34
N THR A 17 -1.32 -10.31 -1.66
CA THR A 17 -0.85 -10.56 -3.04
C THR A 17 -0.94 -12.03 -3.40
N THR A 18 -1.60 -12.35 -4.51
CA THR A 18 -1.42 -13.66 -5.12
C THR A 18 -0.16 -13.62 -5.98
N ILE A 19 0.97 -14.02 -5.41
CA ILE A 19 2.24 -14.16 -6.14
C ILE A 19 2.26 -15.55 -6.77
N LYS A 20 2.11 -15.63 -8.10
CA LYS A 20 2.31 -16.89 -8.85
C LYS A 20 3.67 -16.83 -9.52
N VAL A 21 4.60 -17.65 -9.03
CA VAL A 21 5.91 -17.87 -9.65
C VAL A 21 5.79 -19.09 -10.56
N ARG A 22 6.06 -18.90 -11.86
CA ARG A 22 6.20 -20.00 -12.82
C ARG A 22 7.65 -20.05 -13.28
N THR A 23 8.29 -21.17 -13.05
CA THR A 23 9.66 -21.39 -13.49
C THR A 23 9.64 -22.35 -14.67
N GLN A 24 10.17 -21.92 -15.81
CA GLN A 24 10.38 -22.77 -16.97
C GLN A 24 11.88 -23.01 -17.15
N LYS A 25 12.26 -24.28 -17.30
CA LYS A 25 13.61 -24.64 -17.76
C LYS A 25 13.61 -24.52 -19.28
N ALA A 26 14.42 -23.62 -19.81
CA ALA A 26 14.73 -23.57 -21.24
C ALA A 26 16.20 -23.97 -21.40
N ASP A 27 16.55 -24.66 -22.48
CA ASP A 27 17.90 -25.18 -22.71
C ASP A 27 18.95 -24.05 -22.61
N GLY A 28 19.71 -24.07 -21.51
CA GLY A 28 20.76 -23.09 -21.18
C GLY A 28 20.46 -22.14 -20.00
N GLY A 29 19.24 -22.11 -19.44
CA GLY A 29 18.93 -21.23 -18.30
C GLY A 29 17.56 -21.44 -17.66
N VAL A 30 17.46 -21.07 -16.38
CA VAL A 30 16.19 -21.04 -15.65
C VAL A 30 15.56 -19.67 -15.83
N VAL A 31 14.41 -19.60 -16.51
CA VAL A 31 13.62 -18.37 -16.61
C VAL A 31 12.49 -18.45 -15.59
N GLY A 32 12.54 -17.58 -14.58
CA GLY A 32 11.48 -17.40 -13.61
C GLY A 32 10.56 -16.26 -14.02
N MET A 33 9.29 -16.56 -14.30
CA MET A 33 8.25 -15.55 -14.49
C MET A 33 7.49 -15.35 -13.18
N VAL A 34 7.62 -14.15 -12.59
CA VAL A 34 6.85 -13.75 -11.41
C VAL A 34 5.64 -12.94 -11.89
N SER A 35 4.44 -13.47 -11.67
CA SER A 35 3.19 -12.75 -11.95
C SER A 35 2.54 -12.29 -10.65
N PHE A 36 2.18 -11.00 -10.61
CA PHE A 36 1.46 -10.39 -9.49
C PHE A 36 0.01 -10.21 -9.91
N ALA A 37 -0.90 -11.01 -9.35
CA ALA A 37 -2.34 -10.71 -9.36
C ALA A 37 -2.65 -10.05 -8.01
N GLY A 38 -2.76 -8.73 -7.99
CA GLY A 38 -2.90 -7.98 -6.74
C GLY A 38 -3.95 -6.90 -6.82
N TYR A 39 -4.92 -6.96 -5.92
CA TYR A 39 -5.80 -5.83 -5.59
C TYR A 39 -4.98 -4.76 -4.86
N LYS A 40 -5.53 -3.56 -4.75
CA LYS A 40 -4.95 -2.53 -3.87
C LYS A 40 -4.88 -3.07 -2.43
N ILE A 41 -3.78 -2.83 -1.74
CA ILE A 41 -3.59 -3.28 -0.36
C ILE A 41 -4.26 -2.27 0.58
N PRO A 42 -5.08 -2.67 1.56
CA PRO A 42 -5.67 -1.73 2.51
C PRO A 42 -4.62 -0.87 3.22
N LEU A 43 -4.90 0.42 3.40
CA LEU A 43 -3.96 1.36 4.01
C LEU A 43 -3.59 0.94 5.45
N TYR A 44 -4.51 0.26 6.14
CA TYR A 44 -4.31 -0.36 7.45
C TYR A 44 -3.11 -1.33 7.53
N ARG A 45 -2.69 -1.91 6.39
CA ARG A 45 -1.53 -2.82 6.32
C ARG A 45 -0.20 -2.11 6.27
N PHE A 46 -0.20 -0.80 6.02
CA PHE A 46 0.96 0.07 6.03
C PHE A 46 1.14 0.68 7.43
N ASN A 47 1.88 1.79 7.50
CA ASN A 47 2.19 2.45 8.74
C ASN A 47 1.02 3.34 9.23
N VAL A 48 0.08 2.74 9.95
CA VAL A 48 -1.13 3.41 10.48
C VAL A 48 -1.07 3.63 11.99
N SER A 49 -1.66 4.73 12.44
CA SER A 49 -1.94 5.00 13.85
C SER A 49 -3.35 5.57 14.00
N PRO A 50 -4.18 5.08 14.94
CA PRO A 50 -3.94 3.95 15.84
C PRO A 50 -4.00 2.60 15.10
N THR A 51 -3.39 1.55 15.67
CA THR A 51 -3.43 0.18 15.13
C THR A 51 -4.60 -0.65 15.69
N LEU A 52 -5.42 -0.08 16.55
CA LEU A 52 -6.61 -0.71 17.11
C LEU A 52 -7.81 0.23 16.99
N PRO A 53 -9.05 -0.29 16.99
CA PRO A 53 -10.24 0.55 17.07
C PRO A 53 -10.24 1.38 18.36
N VAL A 54 -10.05 2.69 18.22
CA VAL A 54 -10.08 3.65 19.33
C VAL A 54 -11.06 4.76 18.99
N GLN A 55 -11.90 5.13 19.97
CA GLN A 55 -12.84 6.24 19.80
C GLN A 55 -12.11 7.57 19.90
N ARG A 56 -12.55 8.57 19.13
CA ARG A 56 -12.05 9.95 19.16
C ARG A 56 -10.54 10.10 18.90
N ALA A 57 -9.92 9.12 18.26
CA ALA A 57 -8.54 9.22 17.80
C ALA A 57 -8.49 9.74 16.37
N THR A 58 -7.57 10.67 16.08
CA THR A 58 -7.23 11.02 14.70
C THR A 58 -6.47 9.87 14.07
N VAL A 59 -7.00 9.32 12.99
CA VAL A 59 -6.31 8.29 12.22
C VAL A 59 -5.30 8.95 11.30
N SER A 60 -4.10 8.37 11.21
CA SER A 60 -3.04 8.82 10.32
C SER A 60 -2.34 7.63 9.69
N ALA A 61 -1.84 7.79 8.47
CA ALA A 61 -1.18 6.73 7.72
C ALA A 61 0.01 7.24 6.90
N ALA A 62 1.00 6.38 6.69
CA ALA A 62 2.12 6.59 5.76
C ALA A 62 2.29 5.37 4.85
N VAL A 63 2.48 5.61 3.56
CA VAL A 63 2.73 4.57 2.55
C VAL A 63 4.23 4.37 2.30
N LEU A 64 5.03 5.45 2.30
CA LEU A 64 6.48 5.39 2.15
C LEU A 64 7.16 5.22 3.50
N ALA A 65 8.23 4.43 3.54
CA ALA A 65 9.01 4.14 4.74
C ALA A 65 9.60 5.41 5.38
N GLU A 66 10.05 6.35 4.55
CA GLU A 66 10.70 7.58 5.00
C GLU A 66 9.73 8.77 5.20
N SER A 67 8.44 8.56 4.94
CA SER A 67 7.43 9.63 5.08
C SER A 67 6.80 9.69 6.47
N GLY A 68 6.50 10.91 6.93
CA GLY A 68 5.64 11.13 8.09
C GLY A 68 4.19 10.69 7.81
N ARG A 69 3.46 10.29 8.85
CA ARG A 69 2.04 9.93 8.70
C ARG A 69 1.21 11.18 8.38
N THR A 70 0.35 11.05 7.39
CA THR A 70 -0.65 12.07 7.04
C THR A 70 -1.93 11.79 7.84
N PRO A 71 -2.53 12.79 8.51
CA PRO A 71 -3.81 12.62 9.20
C PRO A 71 -4.98 12.56 8.22
N PHE A 72 -6.01 11.79 8.57
CA PHE A 72 -7.24 11.62 7.80
C PHE A 72 -8.43 12.03 8.68
N ALA A 73 -9.10 13.12 8.33
CA ALA A 73 -10.07 13.79 9.20
C ALA A 73 -11.30 12.92 9.54
N HIS A 74 -11.80 12.17 8.56
CA HIS A 74 -13.02 11.37 8.68
C HIS A 74 -12.77 9.87 8.79
N ALA A 75 -11.51 9.48 8.92
CA ALA A 75 -11.12 8.10 9.02
C ALA A 75 -11.31 7.54 10.44
N PHE A 76 -11.62 6.25 10.52
CA PHE A 76 -11.69 5.49 11.76
C PHE A 76 -11.19 4.06 11.53
N ILE A 77 -10.68 3.45 12.60
CA ILE A 77 -10.27 2.04 12.59
C ILE A 77 -11.44 1.19 13.09
N ALA A 78 -11.79 0.12 12.36
CA ALA A 78 -12.85 -0.78 12.76
C ALA A 78 -12.51 -2.23 12.45
N LYS A 79 -12.98 -3.13 13.33
CA LYS A 79 -12.98 -4.57 13.09
C LYS A 79 -14.39 -4.99 12.66
N MET A 80 -14.49 -5.55 11.47
CA MET A 80 -15.73 -6.06 10.89
C MET A 80 -16.12 -7.39 11.53
N LYS A 81 -17.39 -7.79 11.35
CA LYS A 81 -17.90 -9.10 11.80
C LYS A 81 -17.13 -10.28 11.18
N SER A 82 -16.59 -10.10 9.98
CA SER A 82 -15.72 -11.08 9.31
C SER A 82 -14.36 -11.27 10.01
N GLY A 83 -14.01 -10.41 10.96
CA GLY A 83 -12.70 -10.37 11.58
C GLY A 83 -11.69 -9.45 10.87
N HIS A 84 -12.04 -8.94 9.68
CA HIS A 84 -11.23 -7.95 8.96
C HIS A 84 -11.12 -6.65 9.76
N THR A 85 -9.90 -6.18 10.00
CA THR A 85 -9.67 -4.85 10.58
C THR A 85 -9.08 -3.96 9.50
N GLY A 86 -9.64 -2.77 9.38
CA GLY A 86 -9.27 -1.82 8.34
C GLY A 86 -9.37 -0.37 8.80
N MET A 87 -8.93 0.50 7.91
CA MET A 87 -9.05 1.95 8.02
C MET A 87 -10.17 2.39 7.09
N PHE A 88 -11.23 2.97 7.62
CA PHE A 88 -12.44 3.27 6.87
C PHE A 88 -12.88 4.72 7.03
N GLU A 89 -13.67 5.20 6.09
CA GLU A 89 -14.47 6.42 6.19
C GLU A 89 -15.94 6.11 5.95
N ARG A 90 -16.80 7.06 6.33
CA ARG A 90 -18.23 6.99 6.02
C ARG A 90 -18.46 7.76 4.73
N ASP A 91 -19.25 7.20 3.84
CA ASP A 91 -19.57 7.89 2.57
C ASP A 91 -20.52 9.08 2.79
N GLY A 92 -21.12 9.18 3.98
CA GLY A 92 -21.99 10.28 4.39
C GLY A 92 -22.17 10.36 5.90
N THR A 93 -23.23 11.02 6.35
CA THR A 93 -23.52 11.24 7.78
C THR A 93 -24.02 10.00 8.51
N GLY A 94 -24.52 9.01 7.77
CA GLY A 94 -25.04 7.75 8.30
C GLY A 94 -23.95 6.78 8.77
N ARG A 95 -24.34 5.79 9.59
CA ARG A 95 -23.39 4.76 10.07
C ARG A 95 -22.86 3.84 8.96
N LEU A 96 -23.61 3.70 7.89
CA LEU A 96 -23.27 2.94 6.69
C LEU A 96 -23.85 3.72 5.49
N PRO A 97 -23.30 3.56 4.28
CA PRO A 97 -22.14 2.73 3.92
C PRO A 97 -20.80 3.32 4.38
N ILE A 98 -19.78 2.46 4.41
CA ILE A 98 -18.40 2.83 4.74
C ILE A 98 -17.47 2.29 3.66
N THR A 99 -16.45 3.07 3.32
CA THR A 99 -15.43 2.72 2.33
C THR A 99 -14.09 2.53 3.03
N GLU A 100 -13.33 1.52 2.60
CA GLU A 100 -11.98 1.28 3.12
C GLU A 100 -10.95 2.09 2.34
N PHE A 101 -10.00 2.68 3.05
CA PHE A 101 -8.87 3.35 2.44
C PHE A 101 -7.88 2.34 1.88
N MET A 102 -7.48 2.55 0.62
CA MET A 102 -6.63 1.65 -0.13
C MET A 102 -5.30 2.29 -0.49
N GLY A 103 -4.22 1.54 -0.35
CA GLY A 103 -2.87 1.86 -0.81
C GLY A 103 -2.51 1.21 -2.16
N PRO A 104 -1.24 1.30 -2.59
CA PRO A 104 -0.79 0.66 -3.81
C PRO A 104 -0.86 -0.87 -3.73
N SER A 105 -1.01 -1.53 -4.88
CA SER A 105 -0.88 -2.99 -4.96
C SER A 105 0.59 -3.43 -4.88
N ALA A 106 0.85 -4.69 -4.54
CA ALA A 106 2.22 -5.19 -4.57
C ALA A 106 2.85 -5.17 -5.97
N ALA A 107 2.05 -5.28 -7.02
CA ALA A 107 2.53 -5.13 -8.40
C ALA A 107 3.05 -3.71 -8.64
N GLN A 108 2.28 -2.69 -8.24
CA GLN A 108 2.68 -1.29 -8.33
C GLN A 108 3.93 -1.03 -7.47
N MET A 109 3.95 -1.52 -6.23
CA MET A 109 5.11 -1.37 -5.35
C MET A 109 6.37 -2.03 -5.92
N ALA A 110 6.26 -3.24 -6.49
CA ALA A 110 7.37 -3.97 -7.08
C ALA A 110 7.93 -3.23 -8.31
N ALA A 111 7.05 -2.83 -9.23
CA ALA A 111 7.43 -2.06 -10.41
C ALA A 111 8.15 -0.77 -10.01
N ASN A 112 7.61 -0.06 -9.02
CA ASN A 112 8.20 1.16 -8.50
C ASN A 112 9.55 0.90 -7.81
N SER A 113 9.68 -0.15 -6.99
CA SER A 113 10.92 -0.43 -6.25
C SER A 113 12.07 -0.87 -7.17
N VAL A 114 11.78 -1.64 -8.23
CA VAL A 114 12.80 -2.05 -9.20
C VAL A 114 13.31 -0.83 -9.96
N VAL A 115 12.42 0.09 -10.31
CA VAL A 115 12.81 1.30 -11.03
C VAL A 115 13.59 2.25 -10.14
N VAL A 116 13.21 2.44 -8.87
CA VAL A 116 13.98 3.26 -7.92
C VAL A 116 15.41 2.71 -7.77
N GLU A 117 15.56 1.39 -7.60
CA GLU A 117 16.88 0.74 -7.53
C GLU A 117 17.71 0.96 -8.81
N GLN A 118 17.09 0.88 -9.99
CA GLN A 118 17.77 1.12 -11.26
C GLN A 118 18.10 2.61 -11.49
N VAL A 119 17.31 3.54 -10.95
CA VAL A 119 17.53 5.00 -11.05
C VAL A 119 18.70 5.44 -10.17
N GLU A 120 18.88 4.83 -9.00
CA GLU A 120 20.10 5.00 -8.19
C GLU A 120 21.35 4.58 -8.97
N GLU A 121 21.24 3.59 -9.87
CA GLU A 121 22.33 3.13 -10.74
C GLU A 121 22.46 3.94 -12.04
N LYS A 122 21.34 4.47 -12.58
CA LYS A 122 21.27 5.30 -13.80
C LYS A 122 20.10 6.30 -13.73
N ALA A 123 20.43 7.56 -13.45
CA ALA A 123 19.46 8.62 -13.16
C ALA A 123 18.34 8.79 -14.20
N GLN A 124 17.09 8.84 -13.71
CA GLN A 124 16.01 9.67 -14.26
C GLN A 124 14.96 9.97 -13.16
N GLU A 125 14.99 11.20 -12.64
CA GLU A 125 14.18 11.75 -11.53
C GLU A 125 12.64 11.70 -11.78
N VAL A 126 12.21 11.57 -13.04
CA VAL A 126 10.81 11.68 -13.45
C VAL A 126 9.94 10.57 -12.83
N ILE A 127 10.51 9.39 -12.59
CA ILE A 127 9.74 8.24 -12.11
C ILE A 127 9.52 8.32 -10.60
N ASN A 128 10.53 8.71 -9.82
CA ASN A 128 10.36 8.96 -8.38
C ASN A 128 9.28 10.01 -8.13
N LYS A 129 9.29 11.10 -8.92
CA LYS A 129 8.26 12.14 -8.87
C LYS A 129 6.86 11.61 -9.20
N ARG A 130 6.73 10.67 -10.15
CA ARG A 130 5.44 10.03 -10.47
C ARG A 130 4.91 9.20 -9.30
N ILE A 131 5.79 8.45 -8.64
CA ILE A 131 5.45 7.62 -7.47
C ILE A 131 4.97 8.51 -6.33
N GLU A 132 5.74 9.55 -6.01
CA GLU A 132 5.38 10.53 -4.99
C GLU A 132 4.01 11.15 -5.29
N HIS A 133 3.76 11.60 -6.52
CA HIS A 133 2.47 12.15 -6.89
C HIS A 133 1.30 11.16 -6.75
N GLU A 134 1.50 9.88 -7.10
CA GLU A 134 0.46 8.87 -6.93
C GLU A 134 0.16 8.64 -5.44
N ILE A 135 1.20 8.58 -4.61
CA ILE A 135 1.08 8.43 -3.15
C ILE A 135 0.43 9.66 -2.55
N THR A 136 0.86 10.87 -2.88
CA THR A 136 0.23 12.11 -2.44
C THR A 136 -1.22 12.18 -2.88
N ARG A 137 -1.56 11.73 -4.09
CA ARG A 137 -2.96 11.67 -4.54
C ARG A 137 -3.80 10.70 -3.71
N ILE A 138 -3.24 9.54 -3.37
CA ILE A 138 -3.90 8.58 -2.46
C ILE A 138 -4.06 9.23 -1.09
N LEU A 139 -3.01 9.79 -0.49
CA LEU A 139 -3.07 10.35 0.85
C LEU A 139 -3.98 11.59 0.93
N ASN A 140 -3.97 12.46 -0.09
CA ASN A 140 -4.77 13.70 -0.09
C ASN A 140 -6.20 13.51 -0.59
N GLY A 141 -6.45 12.58 -1.52
CA GLY A 141 -7.82 12.31 -2.03
C GLY A 141 -8.78 11.78 -0.97
N TYR A 142 -8.23 11.47 0.20
CA TYR A 142 -8.88 10.86 1.35
C TYR A 142 -8.69 11.69 2.65
N GLY A 143 -7.92 12.78 2.59
CA GLY A 143 -7.58 13.65 3.73
C GLY A 143 -8.18 15.07 3.63
N GLY A 144 -9.11 15.29 2.71
CA GLY A 144 -9.84 16.55 2.51
C GLY A 144 -11.12 16.67 3.33
#